data_AF-R7KH47-F1
#
_entry.id   AF-R7KH47-F1
#
_cell.length_a   1.000
_cell.length_b   1.000
_cell.length_c   1.000
_cell.angle_alpha   90.00
_cell.angle_beta   90.00
_cell.angle_gamma   90.00
#
_symmetry.space_group_name_H-M   'P 1'
#
loop_
_entity.id
_entity.type
_entity.pdbx_description
1 polymer ?
#
loop_
_entity_poly.entity_id
_entity_poly.type
_entity_poly.pdbx_seq_one_letter_code
_entity_poly.pdbx_strand_id
1 'polypeptide(L)'
;MSKIITNQFAEDLGYTYGGCIRDLVRFTAREAARVSKAKLPLFDFLNPGPYDMFKALWSALLQATAIRTTLDNCPEYRENEKLVKKTLFQMNYHGEEVMADKIFKRLSDEQINRYEDAKQKLIAKAIKPDTVKSELADLFLEILHGAGSDRINDKTRAAVLKQITLSSETFRRLIDVSKKNPSQTKAVAQ
;
A
#
# COMPACT_ATOMS: atom_id res chain seq x y z
N MET A 1 -27.77 6.42 -0.06
CA MET A 1 -26.51 6.69 0.67
C MET A 1 -26.48 5.84 1.93
N SER A 2 -25.50 4.95 2.07
CA SER A 2 -25.32 4.17 3.31
C SER A 2 -25.12 5.13 4.49
N LYS A 3 -25.90 4.98 5.56
CA LYS A 3 -25.74 5.78 6.79
C LYS A 3 -24.42 5.50 7.52
N ILE A 4 -23.65 4.49 7.07
CA ILE A 4 -22.44 4.00 7.73
C ILE A 4 -21.17 4.68 7.19
N ILE A 5 -21.13 4.98 5.89
CA ILE A 5 -19.93 5.56 5.25
C ILE A 5 -19.91 7.07 5.47
N THR A 6 -19.20 7.48 6.51
CA THR A 6 -19.06 8.87 6.96
C THR A 6 -17.60 9.32 6.92
N ASN A 7 -17.35 10.60 7.21
CA ASN A 7 -15.98 11.10 7.41
C ASN A 7 -15.24 10.35 8.53
N GLN A 8 -15.95 10.01 9.62
CA GLN A 8 -15.38 9.25 10.73
C GLN A 8 -14.99 7.84 10.30
N PHE A 9 -15.87 7.15 9.56
CA PHE A 9 -15.56 5.85 8.97
C PHE A 9 -14.30 5.92 8.09
N ALA A 10 -14.16 6.95 7.27
CA ALA A 10 -12.99 7.11 6.40
C ALA A 10 -11.69 7.32 7.18
N GLU A 11 -11.76 8.00 8.33
CA GLU A 11 -10.62 8.18 9.23
C GLU A 11 -10.24 6.87 9.92
N ASP A 12 -11.21 6.18 10.52
CA ASP A 12 -11.00 4.91 11.23
C ASP A 12 -10.49 3.80 10.27
N LEU A 13 -10.98 3.80 9.03
CA LEU A 13 -10.51 2.88 7.99
C LEU A 13 -9.06 3.18 7.63
N GLY A 14 -8.69 4.46 7.49
CA GLY A 14 -7.31 4.87 7.22
C GLY A 14 -6.35 4.46 8.34
N TYR A 15 -6.76 4.64 9.61
CA TYR A 15 -6.01 4.15 10.78
C TYR A 15 -5.77 2.63 10.70
N THR A 16 -6.84 1.88 10.46
CA THR A 16 -6.81 0.40 10.36
C THR A 16 -5.91 -0.06 9.23
N TYR A 17 -5.95 0.62 8.08
CA TYR A 17 -5.08 0.35 6.95
C TYR A 17 -3.61 0.64 7.26
N GLY A 18 -3.30 1.74 7.95
CA GLY A 18 -1.92 2.05 8.37
C GLY A 18 -1.31 0.91 9.18
N GLY A 19 -2.04 0.41 10.20
CA GLY A 19 -1.62 -0.74 11.00
C GLY A 19 -1.46 -2.03 10.19
N CYS A 20 -2.41 -2.31 9.28
CA CYS A 20 -2.34 -3.49 8.42
C CYS A 20 -1.15 -3.42 7.44
N ILE A 21 -0.88 -2.26 6.84
CA ILE A 21 0.23 -2.07 5.91
C ILE A 21 1.57 -2.32 6.60
N ARG A 22 1.76 -1.79 7.81
CA ARG A 22 2.93 -2.10 8.64
C ARG A 22 3.15 -3.61 8.78
N ASP A 23 2.09 -4.34 9.10
CA ASP A 23 2.17 -5.79 9.32
C ASP A 23 2.43 -6.54 8.01
N LEU A 24 1.76 -6.17 6.93
CA LEU A 24 2.02 -6.71 5.60
C LEU A 24 3.46 -6.45 5.16
N VAL A 25 3.99 -5.24 5.33
CA VAL A 25 5.40 -4.93 5.04
C VAL A 25 6.32 -5.83 5.88
N ARG A 26 6.06 -5.97 7.18
CA ARG A 26 6.87 -6.80 8.08
C ARG A 26 6.91 -8.27 7.64
N PHE A 27 5.77 -8.85 7.25
CA PHE A 27 5.65 -10.28 7.00
C PHE A 27 5.83 -10.67 5.54
N THR A 28 5.52 -9.79 4.58
CA THR A 28 5.52 -10.14 3.15
C THR A 28 6.67 -9.54 2.36
N ALA A 29 7.40 -8.53 2.87
CA ALA A 29 8.42 -7.84 2.08
C ALA A 29 9.52 -8.75 1.52
N ARG A 30 9.97 -9.77 2.27
CA ARG A 30 10.98 -10.73 1.75
C ARG A 30 10.45 -11.52 0.56
N GLU A 31 9.24 -12.04 0.68
CA GLU A 31 8.61 -12.80 -0.41
C GLU A 31 8.30 -11.88 -1.59
N ALA A 32 7.76 -10.68 -1.34
CA ALA A 32 7.49 -9.67 -2.36
C ALA A 32 8.76 -9.29 -3.12
N ALA A 33 9.90 -9.10 -2.44
CA ALA A 33 11.18 -8.81 -3.05
C ALA A 33 11.65 -9.96 -3.94
N ARG A 34 11.54 -11.21 -3.45
CA ARG A 34 11.92 -12.40 -4.20
C ARG A 34 11.09 -12.55 -5.49
N VAL A 35 9.77 -12.45 -5.39
CA VAL A 35 8.88 -12.66 -6.55
C VAL A 35 8.93 -11.51 -7.56
N SER A 36 9.18 -10.29 -7.09
CA SER A 36 9.41 -9.12 -7.95
C SER A 36 10.83 -9.08 -8.55
N LYS A 37 11.71 -10.01 -8.18
CA LYS A 37 13.14 -10.02 -8.53
C LYS A 37 13.87 -8.72 -8.15
N ALA A 38 13.51 -8.13 -7.01
CA ALA A 38 14.18 -6.94 -6.48
C ALA A 38 15.70 -7.19 -6.34
N LYS A 39 16.51 -6.21 -6.75
CA LYS A 39 17.97 -6.29 -6.63
C LYS A 39 18.37 -5.96 -5.19
N LEU A 40 18.33 -6.98 -4.34
CA LEU A 40 18.76 -6.87 -2.94
C LEU A 40 20.19 -7.42 -2.79
N PRO A 41 21.02 -6.84 -1.89
CA PRO A 41 22.29 -7.44 -1.52
C PRO A 41 22.06 -8.81 -0.87
N LEU A 42 23.00 -9.74 -1.09
CA LEU A 42 22.94 -11.09 -0.52
C LEU A 42 22.88 -11.07 1.02
N PHE A 43 23.55 -10.10 1.63
CA PHE A 43 23.56 -9.85 3.06
C PHE A 43 22.96 -8.47 3.34
N ASP A 44 21.65 -8.43 3.54
CA ASP A 44 20.86 -7.22 3.81
C ASP A 44 21.26 -6.52 5.13
N PHE A 45 21.84 -7.24 6.08
CA PHE A 45 22.33 -6.65 7.34
C PHE A 45 23.60 -5.79 7.19
N LEU A 46 24.43 -6.02 6.16
CA LEU A 46 25.63 -5.22 5.90
C LEU A 46 25.34 -3.96 5.08
N ASN A 47 24.27 -3.99 4.30
CA ASN A 47 23.79 -2.85 3.53
C ASN A 47 22.25 -2.87 3.51
N PRO A 48 21.60 -2.35 4.57
CA PRO A 48 20.15 -2.42 4.71
C PRO A 48 19.41 -1.47 3.77
N GLY A 49 20.07 -0.43 3.26
CA GLY A 49 19.47 0.64 2.45
C GLY A 49 18.62 0.14 1.27
N PRO A 50 19.12 -0.75 0.40
CA PRO A 50 18.33 -1.30 -0.70
C PRO A 50 17.08 -2.07 -0.24
N TYR A 51 17.16 -2.77 0.89
CA TYR A 51 16.02 -3.52 1.41
C TYR A 51 14.99 -2.62 2.11
N ASP A 52 15.44 -1.62 2.86
CA ASP A 52 14.55 -0.61 3.44
C ASP A 52 13.87 0.22 2.34
N MET A 53 14.59 0.57 1.27
CA MET A 53 13.99 1.19 0.09
C MET A 53 12.94 0.28 -0.56
N PHE A 54 13.21 -1.01 -0.69
CA PHE A 54 12.20 -1.95 -1.20
C PHE A 54 10.96 -1.98 -0.31
N LYS A 55 11.11 -2.03 1.02
CA LYS A 55 9.97 -1.98 1.95
C LYS A 55 9.15 -0.70 1.80
N ALA A 56 9.81 0.44 1.59
CA ALA A 56 9.13 1.71 1.33
C ALA A 56 8.35 1.68 0.01
N LEU A 57 8.94 1.19 -1.08
CA LEU A 57 8.21 1.03 -2.34
C LEU A 57 7.05 0.03 -2.22
N TRP A 58 7.25 -1.05 -1.46
CA TRP A 58 6.22 -2.04 -1.19
C TRP A 58 5.07 -1.45 -0.38
N SER A 59 5.36 -0.63 0.63
CA SER A 59 4.32 0.05 1.39
C SER A 59 3.50 1.01 0.52
N ALA A 60 4.13 1.75 -0.41
CA ALA A 60 3.45 2.60 -1.37
C ALA A 60 2.48 1.80 -2.26
N LEU A 61 2.89 0.62 -2.75
CA LEU A 61 1.99 -0.25 -3.51
C LEU A 61 0.83 -0.78 -2.66
N LEU A 62 1.07 -1.14 -1.41
CA LEU A 62 0.02 -1.58 -0.50
C LEU A 62 -1.00 -0.47 -0.21
N GLN A 63 -0.55 0.78 -0.03
CA GLN A 63 -1.43 1.94 0.10
C GLN A 63 -2.32 2.12 -1.13
N ALA A 64 -1.73 2.07 -2.33
CA ALA A 64 -2.48 2.14 -3.59
C ALA A 64 -3.49 0.99 -3.73
N THR A 65 -3.09 -0.22 -3.35
CA THR A 65 -3.93 -1.41 -3.34
C THR A 65 -5.11 -1.25 -2.37
N ALA A 66 -4.87 -0.70 -1.18
CA ALA A 66 -5.92 -0.42 -0.20
C ALA A 66 -6.96 0.56 -0.76
N ILE A 67 -6.52 1.68 -1.35
CA ILE A 67 -7.42 2.68 -1.95
C ILE A 67 -8.22 2.10 -3.12
N ARG A 68 -7.58 1.36 -4.03
CA ARG A 68 -8.29 0.68 -5.13
C ARG A 68 -9.34 -0.28 -4.59
N THR A 69 -8.99 -1.04 -3.56
CA THR A 69 -9.93 -1.98 -2.91
C THR A 69 -11.11 -1.24 -2.29
N THR A 70 -10.89 -0.09 -1.64
CA THR A 70 -11.98 0.73 -1.12
C THR A 70 -12.89 1.24 -2.22
N LEU A 71 -12.33 1.76 -3.32
CA LEU A 71 -13.11 2.21 -4.48
C LEU A 71 -13.88 1.08 -5.15
N ASP A 72 -13.38 -0.16 -5.10
CA ASP A 72 -14.09 -1.35 -5.60
C ASP A 72 -15.29 -1.75 -4.73
N ASN A 73 -15.23 -1.50 -3.41
CA ASN A 73 -16.17 -2.07 -2.43
C ASN A 73 -17.04 -1.04 -1.67
N CYS A 74 -16.78 0.26 -1.87
CA CYS A 74 -17.51 1.37 -1.26
C CYS A 74 -17.83 2.41 -2.36
N PRO A 75 -18.97 2.29 -3.05
CA PRO A 75 -19.37 3.22 -4.11
C PRO A 75 -19.35 4.69 -3.68
N GLU A 76 -19.63 4.97 -2.40
CA GLU A 76 -19.62 6.32 -1.82
C GLU A 76 -18.25 7.03 -1.96
N TYR A 77 -17.15 6.26 -2.01
CA TYR A 77 -15.81 6.83 -2.23
C TYR A 77 -15.59 7.32 -3.66
N ARG A 78 -16.38 6.82 -4.63
CA ARG A 78 -16.32 7.31 -6.03
C ARG A 78 -17.05 8.64 -6.19
N GLU A 79 -18.09 8.85 -5.39
CA GLU A 79 -18.92 10.06 -5.42
C GLU A 79 -18.35 11.18 -4.55
N ASN A 80 -17.52 10.84 -3.56
CA ASN A 80 -16.99 11.79 -2.59
C ASN A 80 -15.47 11.66 -2.40
N GLU A 81 -14.72 12.47 -3.14
CA GLU A 81 -13.26 12.55 -3.06
C GLU A 81 -12.73 12.87 -1.65
N LYS A 82 -13.53 13.55 -0.80
CA LYS A 82 -13.14 13.85 0.58
C LYS A 82 -12.92 12.58 1.40
N LEU A 83 -13.68 11.52 1.14
CA LEU A 83 -13.51 10.24 1.82
C LEU A 83 -12.17 9.60 1.47
N VAL A 84 -11.81 9.61 0.17
CA VAL A 84 -10.51 9.13 -0.32
C VAL A 84 -9.38 9.91 0.34
N LYS A 85 -9.45 11.25 0.34
CA LYS A 85 -8.45 12.14 0.94
C LYS A 85 -8.28 11.88 2.44
N LYS A 86 -9.37 11.70 3.19
CA LYS A 86 -9.32 11.39 4.63
C LYS A 86 -8.67 10.03 4.92
N THR A 87 -9.07 8.99 4.19
CA THR A 87 -8.48 7.66 4.35
C THR A 87 -6.99 7.67 4.00
N LEU A 88 -6.60 8.30 2.89
CA LEU A 88 -5.19 8.49 2.53
C LEU A 88 -4.40 9.22 3.62
N PHE A 89 -4.93 10.34 4.13
CA PHE A 89 -4.26 11.13 5.16
C PHE A 89 -3.99 10.30 6.41
N GLN A 90 -5.01 9.61 6.94
CA GLN A 90 -4.84 8.79 8.15
C GLN A 90 -3.96 7.56 7.92
N MET A 91 -4.05 6.94 6.74
CA MET A 91 -3.20 5.82 6.36
C MET A 91 -1.72 6.24 6.26
N ASN A 92 -1.43 7.41 5.70
CA ASN A 92 -0.07 7.94 5.63
C ASN A 92 0.43 8.28 7.02
N TYR A 93 -0.34 9.05 7.80
CA TYR A 93 0.04 9.45 9.14
C TYR A 93 0.39 8.24 10.01
N HIS A 94 -0.51 7.26 10.13
CA HIS A 94 -0.29 6.10 11.00
C HIS A 94 0.60 5.01 10.38
N GLY A 95 0.52 4.80 9.07
CA GLY A 95 1.36 3.83 8.38
C GLY A 95 2.83 4.24 8.41
N GLU A 96 3.11 5.51 8.08
CA GLU A 96 4.47 6.03 8.01
C GLU A 96 5.05 6.30 9.40
N GLU A 97 4.28 6.84 10.34
CA GLU A 97 4.74 7.06 11.72
C GLU A 97 5.20 5.75 12.37
N VAL A 98 4.44 4.68 12.25
CA VAL A 98 4.78 3.40 12.87
C VAL A 98 5.95 2.70 12.15
N MET A 99 6.17 2.99 10.87
CA MET A 99 7.32 2.50 10.12
C MET A 99 8.53 3.43 10.18
N ALA A 100 8.40 4.64 10.76
CA ALA A 100 9.38 5.70 10.66
C ALA A 100 10.77 5.28 11.16
N ASP A 101 10.86 4.76 12.38
CA ASP A 101 12.15 4.40 12.99
C ASP A 101 12.84 3.19 12.34
N LYS A 102 12.05 2.32 11.69
CA LYS A 102 12.54 1.07 11.12
C LYS A 102 12.88 1.18 9.64
N ILE A 103 12.28 2.12 8.92
CA ILE A 103 12.40 2.28 7.48
C ILE A 103 12.74 3.74 7.16
N PHE A 104 11.78 4.66 7.31
CA PHE A 104 11.90 6.00 6.70
C PHE A 104 13.04 6.85 7.25
N LYS A 105 13.33 6.81 8.56
CA LYS A 105 14.46 7.54 9.17
C LYS A 105 15.84 6.98 8.76
N ARG A 106 15.88 5.81 8.11
CA ARG A 106 17.12 5.17 7.64
C ARG A 106 17.37 5.40 6.16
N LEU A 107 16.40 5.99 5.46
CA LEU A 107 16.52 6.34 4.05
C LEU A 107 17.26 7.67 3.92
N SER A 108 18.06 7.81 2.86
CA SER A 108 18.59 9.11 2.46
C SER A 108 17.48 10.02 1.89
N ASP A 109 17.74 11.31 1.78
CA ASP A 109 16.80 12.27 1.18
C ASP A 109 16.42 11.88 -0.27
N GLU A 110 17.39 11.38 -1.05
CA GLU A 110 17.14 10.87 -2.39
C GLU A 110 16.17 9.68 -2.39
N GLN A 111 16.33 8.77 -1.43
CA GLN A 111 15.47 7.61 -1.27
C GLN A 111 14.06 8.00 -0.81
N ILE A 112 13.95 8.99 0.07
CA ILE A 112 12.66 9.56 0.50
C ILE A 112 11.95 10.19 -0.69
N ASN A 113 12.63 11.03 -1.48
CA ASN A 113 12.06 11.64 -2.68
C ASN A 113 11.60 10.58 -3.68
N ARG A 114 12.40 9.54 -3.90
CA ARG A 114 12.02 8.41 -4.75
C ARG A 114 10.77 7.68 -4.24
N TYR A 115 10.66 7.49 -2.92
CA TYR A 115 9.49 6.88 -2.30
C TYR A 115 8.24 7.74 -2.50
N GLU A 116 8.31 9.04 -2.24
CA GLU A 116 7.20 9.97 -2.40
C GLU A 116 6.70 10.03 -3.85
N ASP A 117 7.62 10.11 -4.81
CA ASP A 117 7.30 10.06 -6.24
C ASP A 117 6.60 8.75 -6.64
N ALA A 118 7.10 7.62 -6.13
CA ALA A 118 6.51 6.31 -6.37
C ALA A 118 5.10 6.20 -5.77
N LYS A 119 4.93 6.66 -4.52
CA LYS A 119 3.64 6.71 -3.81
C LYS A 119 2.64 7.54 -4.60
N GLN A 120 3.00 8.75 -5.01
CA GLN A 120 2.13 9.61 -5.78
C GLN A 120 1.69 8.95 -7.10
N LYS A 121 2.62 8.35 -7.86
CA LYS A 121 2.31 7.65 -9.11
C LYS A 121 1.35 6.47 -8.90
N LEU A 122 1.60 5.65 -7.88
CA LEU A 122 0.78 4.48 -7.57
C LEU A 122 -0.63 4.88 -7.08
N ILE A 123 -0.74 5.86 -6.18
CA ILE A 123 -2.03 6.38 -5.74
C ILE A 123 -2.80 6.99 -6.92
N ALA A 124 -2.14 7.82 -7.74
CA ALA A 124 -2.75 8.44 -8.91
C ALA A 124 -3.26 7.40 -9.92
N LYS A 125 -2.58 6.27 -10.07
CA LYS A 125 -3.08 5.15 -10.87
C LYS A 125 -4.26 4.48 -10.19
N ALA A 126 -4.18 4.17 -8.90
CA ALA A 126 -5.23 3.46 -8.15
C ALA A 126 -6.59 4.19 -8.15
N ILE A 127 -6.60 5.52 -8.06
CA ILE A 127 -7.86 6.29 -8.00
C ILE A 127 -8.61 6.38 -9.33
N LYS A 128 -7.97 6.05 -10.47
CA LYS A 128 -8.66 6.10 -11.77
C LYS A 128 -9.76 5.02 -11.83
N PRO A 129 -10.98 5.34 -12.29
CA PRO A 129 -12.15 4.44 -12.20
C PRO A 129 -11.91 3.01 -12.71
N ASP A 130 -11.23 2.88 -13.85
CA ASP A 130 -11.04 1.61 -14.56
C ASP A 130 -9.71 0.91 -14.26
N THR A 131 -8.94 1.42 -13.29
CA THR A 131 -7.68 0.78 -12.95
C THR A 131 -7.91 -0.62 -12.41
N VAL A 132 -7.24 -1.59 -13.02
CA VAL A 132 -7.24 -2.98 -12.56
C VAL A 132 -5.94 -3.31 -11.82
N LYS A 133 -5.98 -4.36 -10.99
CA LYS A 133 -4.86 -4.76 -10.13
C LYS A 133 -3.58 -5.08 -10.91
N SER A 134 -3.69 -5.62 -12.13
CA SER A 134 -2.53 -5.90 -12.98
C SER A 134 -1.78 -4.64 -13.37
N GLU A 135 -2.47 -3.53 -13.63
CA GLU A 135 -1.81 -2.27 -13.96
C GLU A 135 -1.04 -1.68 -12.78
N LEU A 136 -1.49 -1.92 -11.53
CA LEU A 136 -0.71 -1.56 -10.34
C LEU A 136 0.53 -2.45 -10.19
N ALA A 137 0.43 -3.75 -10.52
CA ALA A 137 1.58 -4.65 -10.55
C ALA A 137 2.62 -4.17 -11.58
N ASP A 138 2.15 -3.82 -12.76
CA ASP A 138 2.97 -3.35 -13.88
C ASP A 138 3.70 -2.06 -13.52
N LEU A 139 2.96 -1.06 -13.01
CA LEU A 139 3.53 0.22 -12.57
C LEU A 139 4.55 0.03 -11.43
N PHE A 140 4.27 -0.86 -10.47
CA PHE A 140 5.23 -1.15 -9.40
C PHE A 140 6.53 -1.77 -9.92
N LEU A 141 6.44 -2.72 -10.86
CA LEU A 141 7.61 -3.33 -11.48
C LEU A 141 8.43 -2.32 -12.28
N GLU A 142 7.78 -1.38 -12.98
CA GLU A 142 8.44 -0.26 -13.67
C GLU A 142 9.14 0.69 -12.70
N ILE A 143 8.51 1.02 -11.56
CA ILE A 143 9.13 1.83 -10.50
C ILE A 143 10.35 1.13 -9.88
N LEU A 144 10.27 -0.19 -9.74
CA LEU A 144 11.29 -1.00 -9.10
C LEU A 144 12.52 -1.19 -10.00
N HIS A 145 12.31 -1.49 -11.28
CA HIS A 145 13.37 -1.91 -12.22
C HIS A 145 13.67 -0.91 -13.33
N GLY A 146 12.80 0.07 -13.55
CA GLY A 146 12.81 0.92 -14.75
C GLY A 146 11.99 0.31 -15.89
N ALA A 147 11.41 1.18 -16.71
CA ALA A 147 10.68 0.77 -17.91
C ALA A 147 11.59 -0.02 -18.87
N GLY A 148 11.07 -1.09 -19.46
CA GLY A 148 11.81 -1.93 -20.41
C GLY A 148 12.82 -2.91 -19.80
N SER A 149 12.89 -3.04 -18.46
CA SER A 149 13.76 -4.04 -17.84
C SER A 149 13.32 -5.47 -18.18
N ASP A 150 14.29 -6.34 -18.50
CA ASP A 150 14.17 -7.79 -18.69
C ASP A 150 13.56 -8.53 -17.47
N ARG A 151 13.63 -7.93 -16.29
CA ARG A 151 13.00 -8.45 -15.07
C ARG A 151 11.49 -8.33 -15.10
N ILE A 152 10.94 -7.44 -15.92
CA ILE A 152 9.50 -7.27 -16.12
C ILE A 152 9.05 -8.25 -17.22
N ASN A 153 8.54 -9.40 -16.79
CA ASN A 153 8.09 -10.50 -17.65
C ASN A 153 6.82 -11.12 -17.05
N ASP A 154 6.14 -11.98 -17.81
CA ASP A 154 4.85 -12.54 -17.41
C ASP A 154 4.91 -13.25 -16.05
N LYS A 155 6.04 -13.90 -15.74
CA LYS A 155 6.25 -14.57 -14.46
C LYS A 155 6.28 -13.58 -13.29
N THR A 156 7.03 -12.47 -13.41
CA THR A 156 7.10 -11.46 -12.35
C THR A 156 5.80 -10.66 -12.25
N ARG A 157 5.17 -10.32 -13.37
CA ARG A 157 3.85 -9.67 -13.41
C ARG A 157 2.79 -10.52 -12.68
N ALA A 158 2.67 -11.80 -13.04
CA ALA A 158 1.72 -12.72 -12.40
C ALA A 158 2.00 -12.90 -10.90
N ALA A 159 3.28 -12.97 -10.51
CA ALA A 159 3.64 -13.18 -9.12
C ALA A 159 3.38 -11.93 -8.25
N VAL A 160 3.67 -10.72 -8.75
CA VAL A 160 3.34 -9.47 -8.05
C VAL A 160 1.82 -9.27 -8.01
N LEU A 161 1.11 -9.54 -9.11
CA LEU A 161 -0.35 -9.49 -9.14
C LEU A 161 -0.98 -10.43 -8.09
N LYS A 162 -0.41 -11.61 -7.89
CA LYS A 162 -0.84 -12.52 -6.82
C LYS A 162 -0.70 -11.87 -5.44
N GLN A 163 0.42 -11.21 -5.15
CA GLN A 163 0.62 -10.51 -3.88
C GLN A 163 -0.40 -9.37 -3.70
N ILE A 164 -0.61 -8.56 -4.73
CA ILE A 164 -1.61 -7.48 -4.72
C ILE A 164 -3.02 -8.05 -4.48
N THR A 165 -3.36 -9.15 -5.13
CA THR A 165 -4.68 -9.78 -4.98
C THR A 165 -4.91 -10.29 -3.56
N LEU A 166 -3.89 -10.91 -2.94
CA LEU A 166 -3.94 -11.34 -1.54
C LEU A 166 -4.09 -10.15 -0.58
N SER A 167 -3.33 -9.08 -0.80
CA SER A 167 -3.43 -7.86 0.01
C SER A 167 -4.78 -7.17 -0.14
N SER A 168 -5.31 -7.07 -1.36
CA SER A 168 -6.67 -6.57 -1.62
C SER A 168 -7.73 -7.34 -0.86
N GLU A 169 -7.64 -8.67 -0.81
CA GLU A 169 -8.59 -9.48 -0.05
C GLU A 169 -8.51 -9.18 1.45
N THR A 170 -7.31 -8.96 2.00
CA THR A 170 -7.14 -8.51 3.39
C THR A 170 -7.81 -7.15 3.63
N PHE A 171 -7.58 -6.17 2.75
CA PHE A 171 -8.20 -4.84 2.88
C PHE A 171 -9.73 -4.89 2.73
N ARG A 172 -10.24 -5.75 1.84
CA ARG A 172 -11.69 -5.97 1.69
C ARG A 172 -12.31 -6.48 2.97
N ARG A 173 -11.69 -7.46 3.62
CA ARG A 173 -12.15 -7.98 4.92
C ARG A 173 -12.15 -6.90 6.00
N LEU A 174 -11.15 -6.03 6.01
CA LEU A 174 -11.12 -4.90 6.95
C LEU A 174 -12.27 -3.92 6.70
N ILE A 175 -12.62 -3.63 5.44
CA ILE A 175 -13.82 -2.85 5.11
C ILE A 175 -15.07 -3.51 5.70
N ASP A 176 -15.22 -4.82 5.50
CA ASP A 176 -16.39 -5.57 5.98
C ASP A 176 -16.50 -5.55 7.51
N VAL A 177 -15.37 -5.66 8.22
CA VAL A 177 -15.33 -5.55 9.69
C VAL A 177 -15.66 -4.12 10.13
N SER A 178 -15.06 -3.10 9.51
CA SER A 178 -15.33 -1.69 9.84
C SER A 178 -16.79 -1.31 9.59
N LYS A 179 -17.43 -1.86 8.55
CA LYS A 179 -18.86 -1.64 8.27
C LYS A 179 -19.76 -2.28 9.34
N LYS A 180 -19.37 -3.44 9.89
CA LYS A 180 -20.13 -4.15 10.93
C LYS A 180 -19.96 -3.55 12.32
N ASN A 181 -18.78 -3.00 12.62
CA ASN A 181 -18.42 -2.50 13.94
C ASN A 181 -17.99 -1.00 13.92
N PRO A 182 -18.88 -0.07 13.51
CA PRO A 182 -18.51 1.33 13.32
C PRO A 182 -18.09 2.08 14.60
N SER A 183 -18.29 1.50 15.79
CA SER A 183 -17.99 2.11 17.10
C SER A 183 -16.82 1.45 17.87
N GLN A 184 -16.28 0.32 17.40
CA GLN A 184 -15.22 -0.42 18.12
C GLN A 184 -13.81 -0.26 17.55
N THR A 185 -13.63 0.45 16.43
CA THR A 185 -12.31 0.57 15.77
C THR A 185 -11.27 1.35 16.60
N LYS A 186 -11.67 1.98 17.71
CA LYS A 186 -10.78 2.61 18.69
C LYS A 186 -10.10 1.64 19.68
N ALA A 187 -10.56 0.38 19.79
CA ALA A 187 -10.26 -0.44 20.97
C ALA A 187 -9.04 -1.38 20.86
N VAL A 188 -8.33 -1.44 19.73
CA VAL A 188 -7.27 -2.46 19.52
C VAL A 188 -5.84 -1.90 19.55
N ALA A 189 -5.64 -0.67 20.02
CA ALA A 189 -4.31 -0.05 20.06
C ALA A 189 -4.09 0.86 21.29
N GLN A 190 -4.49 0.37 22.48
CA GLN A 190 -3.89 0.83 23.74
C GLN A 190 -2.83 -0.18 24.19
#